data_AF-A0A7X2XMA2-F1
#
_entry.id   AF-A0A7X2XMA2-F1
#
_cell.length_a   1.000
_cell.length_b   1.000
_cell.length_c   1.000
_cell.angle_alpha   90.00
_cell.angle_beta   90.00
_cell.angle_gamma   90.00
#
_symmetry.space_group_name_H-M   'P 1'
#
loop_
_entity.id
_entity.type
_entity.pdbx_description
1 polymer ?
#
loop_
_entity_poly.entity_id
_entity_poly.type
_entity_poly.pdbx_seq_one_letter_code
_entity_poly.pdbx_strand_id
1 'polypeptide(L)'
;AQQSQLFDRLDNLKNKQARAQSLENILRNHSNFYAGVKSVLQEKDRLGGIIGAVSEHLTFDMHYQTALEIALGASSQHIIVEDEESATKAIDF
;
A
#
# COMPACT_ATOMS: atom_id res chain seq x y z
N ALA A 1 -4.35 -40.05 15.55
CA ALA A 1 -3.48 -39.57 14.45
C ALA A 1 -4.15 -38.49 13.59
N GLN A 2 -5.29 -38.77 12.94
CA GLN A 2 -5.98 -37.79 12.08
C GLN A 2 -6.45 -36.51 12.80
N GLN A 3 -6.92 -36.63 14.05
CA GLN A 3 -7.39 -35.48 14.83
C GLN A 3 -6.25 -34.50 15.17
N SER A 4 -5.05 -35.02 15.51
CA SER A 4 -3.85 -34.20 15.73
C SER A 4 -3.45 -33.45 14.45
N GLN A 5 -3.42 -34.14 13.31
CA GLN A 5 -3.10 -33.51 12.03
C GLN A 5 -4.12 -32.42 11.63
N LEU A 6 -5.38 -32.58 12.01
CA LEU A 6 -6.40 -31.56 11.79
C LEU A 6 -6.15 -30.31 12.65
N PHE A 7 -5.82 -30.51 13.95
CA PHE A 7 -5.46 -29.40 14.84
C PHE A 7 -4.19 -28.68 14.36
N ASP A 8 -3.15 -29.42 13.94
CA ASP A 8 -1.91 -28.84 13.41
C ASP A 8 -2.14 -28.01 12.14
N ARG A 9 -3.07 -28.45 11.27
CA ARG A 9 -3.47 -27.71 10.07
C ARG A 9 -4.28 -26.45 10.40
N LEU A 10 -5.18 -26.53 11.36
CA LEU A 10 -5.96 -25.38 11.83
C LEU A 10 -5.05 -24.31 12.45
N ASP A 11 -4.08 -24.73 13.25
CA ASP A 11 -3.13 -23.80 13.87
C ASP A 11 -2.23 -23.14 12.82
N ASN A 12 -1.74 -23.91 11.84
CA ASN A 12 -1.03 -23.37 10.68
C ASN A 12 -1.87 -22.35 9.88
N LEU A 13 -3.15 -22.63 9.65
CA LEU A 13 -4.04 -21.70 8.94
C LEU A 13 -4.22 -20.41 9.73
N LYS A 14 -4.46 -20.49 11.05
CA LYS A 14 -4.57 -19.31 11.90
C LYS A 14 -3.31 -18.47 11.89
N ASN A 15 -2.14 -19.10 12.01
CA ASN A 15 -0.85 -18.41 11.98
C ASN A 15 -0.61 -17.70 10.63
N LYS A 16 -0.97 -18.35 9.51
CA LYS A 16 -0.88 -17.73 8.18
C LYS A 16 -1.87 -16.58 8.00
N GLN A 17 -3.11 -16.71 8.48
CA GLN A 17 -4.10 -15.63 8.44
C GLN A 17 -3.66 -14.42 9.26
N ALA A 18 -3.16 -14.63 10.48
CA ALA A 18 -2.66 -13.55 11.33
C ALA A 18 -1.49 -12.81 10.67
N ARG A 19 -0.58 -13.54 10.02
CA ARG A 19 0.54 -12.95 9.28
C ARG A 19 0.08 -12.16 8.05
N ALA A 20 -0.88 -12.70 7.28
CA ALA A 20 -1.46 -12.01 6.13
C ALA A 20 -2.15 -10.70 6.55
N GLN A 21 -2.96 -10.74 7.61
CA GLN A 21 -3.64 -9.57 8.15
C GLN A 21 -2.66 -8.52 8.68
N SER A 22 -1.55 -8.96 9.29
CA SER A 22 -0.49 -8.04 9.74
C SER A 22 0.22 -7.36 8.56
N LEU A 23 0.53 -8.10 7.50
CA LEU A 23 1.12 -7.55 6.28
C LEU A 23 0.15 -6.57 5.58
N GLU A 24 -1.13 -6.92 5.52
CA GLU A 24 -2.17 -6.06 4.97
C GLU A 24 -2.29 -4.75 5.77
N ASN A 25 -2.22 -4.82 7.11
CA ASN A 25 -2.19 -3.64 7.96
C ASN A 25 -0.94 -2.77 7.73
N ILE A 26 0.23 -3.37 7.51
CA ILE A 26 1.45 -2.63 7.18
C ILE A 26 1.30 -1.89 5.85
N LEU A 27 0.74 -2.56 4.83
CA LEU A 27 0.46 -1.97 3.53
C LEU A 27 -0.55 -0.82 3.66
N ARG A 28 -1.68 -1.04 4.35
CA ARG A 28 -2.74 -0.05 4.58
C ARG A 28 -2.29 1.16 5.40
N ASN A 29 -1.36 0.96 6.33
CA ASN A 29 -0.91 2.06 7.20
C ASN A 29 0.03 3.03 6.49
N HIS A 30 0.40 2.76 5.23
CA HIS A 30 1.31 3.59 4.44
C HIS A 30 2.54 3.97 5.27
N SER A 31 3.05 3.05 6.11
CA SER A 31 4.00 3.37 7.18
C SER A 31 5.33 3.92 6.65
N ASN A 32 5.62 3.68 5.37
CA ASN A 32 6.81 4.13 4.67
C ASN A 32 6.60 5.41 3.85
N PHE A 33 5.41 6.01 3.89
CA PHE A 33 5.12 7.26 3.19
C PHE A 33 5.50 8.48 4.03
N TYR A 34 5.91 9.55 3.35
CA TYR A 34 6.06 10.85 3.97
C TYR A 34 4.75 11.31 4.63
N ALA A 35 4.84 12.03 5.75
CA ALA A 35 3.67 12.42 6.54
C ALA A 35 2.60 13.19 5.74
N GLY A 36 3.02 14.09 4.84
CA GLY A 36 2.10 14.81 3.96
C GLY A 36 1.36 13.89 2.97
N VAL A 37 2.11 13.01 2.30
CA VAL A 37 1.52 12.04 1.36
C VAL A 37 0.54 11.11 2.07
N LYS A 38 0.93 10.60 3.25
CA LYS A 38 0.07 9.76 4.07
C LYS A 38 -1.25 10.46 4.44
N SER A 39 -1.18 11.74 4.84
CA SER A 39 -2.36 12.50 5.26
C SER A 39 -3.34 12.68 4.11
N VAL A 40 -2.85 13.01 2.91
CA VAL A 40 -3.67 13.13 1.70
C VAL A 40 -4.30 11.79 1.30
N LEU A 41 -3.52 10.69 1.31
CA LEU A 41 -4.02 9.35 0.96
C LEU A 41 -5.10 8.84 1.93
N GLN A 42 -4.97 9.15 3.23
CA GLN A 42 -5.97 8.77 4.24
C GLN A 42 -7.31 9.49 4.06
N GLU A 43 -7.28 10.71 3.52
CA GLU A 43 -8.46 11.55 3.30
C GLU A 43 -8.89 11.57 1.82
N LYS A 44 -8.40 10.62 1.00
CA LYS A 44 -8.65 10.58 -0.45
C LYS A 44 -10.13 10.65 -0.81
N ASP A 45 -10.98 9.98 -0.03
CA ASP A 45 -12.43 9.92 -0.28
C ASP A 45 -13.12 11.25 0.04
N ARG A 46 -12.54 12.02 0.97
CA ARG A 46 -13.04 13.35 1.36
C ARG A 46 -12.54 14.44 0.41
N LEU A 47 -11.28 14.36 -0.01
CA LEU A 47 -10.67 15.34 -0.93
C LEU A 47 -11.24 15.20 -2.35
N GLY A 48 -11.51 13.97 -2.78
CA GLY A 48 -11.96 13.68 -4.15
C GLY A 48 -10.84 13.86 -5.17
N GLY A 49 -10.93 13.16 -6.30
CA GLY A 49 -9.95 13.27 -7.39
C GLY A 49 -8.55 12.72 -7.08
N ILE A 50 -8.35 12.08 -5.92
CA ILE A 50 -7.11 11.42 -5.52
C ILE A 50 -7.16 9.94 -5.92
N ILE A 51 -6.34 9.54 -6.89
CA ILE A 51 -6.31 8.17 -7.44
C ILE A 51 -5.47 7.24 -6.56
N GLY A 52 -4.35 7.74 -6.01
CA GLY A 52 -3.46 6.98 -5.14
C GLY A 52 -1.98 7.28 -5.40
N ALA A 53 -1.08 6.57 -4.74
CA ALA A 53 0.35 6.74 -4.98
C ALA A 53 0.82 5.97 -6.22
N VAL A 54 1.85 6.48 -6.90
CA VAL A 54 2.45 5.80 -8.06
C VAL A 54 2.85 4.35 -7.75
N SER A 55 3.41 4.09 -6.57
CA SER A 55 3.82 2.75 -6.15
C SER A 55 2.67 1.73 -6.00
N GLU A 56 1.43 2.19 -5.83
CA GLU A 56 0.26 1.31 -5.71
C GLU A 56 -0.30 0.87 -7.07
N HIS A 57 0.00 1.64 -8.12
CA HIS A 57 -0.55 1.47 -9.47
C HIS A 57 0.46 0.89 -10.47
N LEU A 58 1.68 0.57 -10.01
CA LEU A 58 2.72 -0.02 -10.84
C LEU A 58 3.02 -1.46 -10.40
N THR A 59 3.38 -2.29 -11.37
CA THR A 59 3.95 -3.61 -11.13
C THR A 59 5.09 -3.80 -12.10
N PHE A 60 6.18 -4.39 -11.60
CA PHE A 60 7.39 -4.60 -12.39
C PHE A 60 7.61 -6.09 -12.63
N ASP A 61 8.22 -6.42 -13.76
CA ASP A 61 8.81 -7.74 -13.95
C ASP A 61 9.90 -7.95 -12.89
N MET A 62 9.95 -9.15 -12.30
CA MET A 62 10.91 -9.50 -11.25
C MET A 62 12.37 -9.23 -11.65
N HIS A 63 12.72 -9.37 -12.94
CA HIS A 63 14.07 -9.13 -13.43
C HIS A 63 14.47 -7.65 -13.31
N TYR A 64 13.52 -6.73 -13.40
CA TYR A 64 13.76 -5.28 -13.39
C TYR A 64 13.33 -4.57 -12.10
N GLN A 65 12.69 -5.30 -11.18
CA GLN A 65 12.07 -4.71 -9.99
C GLN A 65 13.03 -3.81 -9.21
N THR A 66 14.21 -4.31 -8.81
CA THR A 66 15.17 -3.54 -8.02
C THR A 66 15.67 -2.29 -8.75
N ALA A 67 15.94 -2.40 -10.06
CA ALA A 67 16.42 -1.26 -10.85
C ALA A 67 15.35 -0.16 -10.95
N LEU A 68 14.08 -0.55 -11.15
CA LEU A 68 12.96 0.38 -11.27
C LEU A 68 12.57 0.99 -9.92
N GLU A 69 12.62 0.24 -8.82
CA GLU A 69 12.43 0.76 -7.46
C GLU A 69 13.48 1.82 -7.13
N ILE A 70 14.76 1.57 -7.45
CA ILE A 70 15.84 2.54 -7.24
C ILE A 70 15.65 3.77 -8.14
N ALA A 71 15.31 3.57 -9.42
CA ALA A 71 15.13 4.67 -10.36
C ALA A 71 13.96 5.59 -9.95
N LEU A 72 12.87 5.02 -9.45
CA LEU A 72 11.73 5.80 -8.95
C LEU A 72 12.07 6.48 -7.61
N GLY A 73 12.74 5.77 -6.70
CA GLY A 73 13.11 6.31 -5.39
C GLY A 73 11.92 7.00 -4.70
N ALA A 74 12.09 8.26 -4.31
CA ALA A 74 11.04 9.05 -3.66
C ALA A 74 9.84 9.37 -4.56
N SER A 75 10.02 9.41 -5.89
CA SER A 75 8.92 9.69 -6.83
C SER A 75 7.88 8.57 -6.89
N SER A 76 8.21 7.37 -6.39
CA SER A 76 7.25 6.29 -6.18
C SER A 76 6.10 6.67 -5.22
N GLN A 77 6.29 7.71 -4.41
CA GLN A 77 5.29 8.25 -3.49
C GLN A 77 4.50 9.43 -4.07
N HIS A 78 4.75 9.84 -5.32
CA HIS A 78 3.94 10.88 -5.95
C HIS A 78 2.47 10.46 -6.02
N ILE A 79 1.58 11.44 -5.79
CA ILE A 79 0.14 11.23 -5.78
C ILE A 79 -0.38 11.46 -7.20
N ILE A 80 -1.08 10.46 -7.72
CA ILE A 80 -1.81 10.54 -8.97
C ILE A 80 -3.16 11.19 -8.66
N VAL A 81 -3.52 12.21 -9.44
CA VAL A 81 -4.76 12.97 -9.30
C VAL A 81 -5.48 13.06 -10.65
N GLU A 82 -6.79 13.27 -10.63
CA GLU A 82 -7.61 13.38 -11.84
C GLU A 82 -7.34 14.67 -12.62
N ASP A 83 -7.13 15.78 -11.91
CA ASP A 83 -6.93 17.11 -12.49
C ASP A 83 -6.11 18.04 -11.56
N GLU A 84 -5.80 19.23 -12.06
CA GLU A 84 -5.04 20.25 -11.33
C GLU A 84 -5.81 20.78 -10.11
N GLU A 85 -7.15 20.89 -10.20
CA GLU A 85 -7.98 21.37 -9.09
C GLU A 85 -7.89 20.44 -7.88
N SER A 86 -7.91 19.12 -8.14
CA SER A 86 -7.73 18.07 -7.13
C SER A 86 -6.34 18.15 -6.49
N ALA A 87 -5.30 18.46 -7.28
CA ALA A 87 -3.96 18.68 -6.77
C ALA A 87 -3.89 19.88 -5.82
N THR A 88 -4.49 21.01 -6.22
CA THR A 88 -4.50 22.23 -5.40
C THR A 88 -5.21 22.00 -4.07
N LYS A 89 -6.40 21.36 -4.09
CA LYS A 89 -7.13 21.00 -2.87
C LYS A 89 -6.33 20.13 -1.92
N ALA A 90 -5.54 19.20 -2.46
CA ALA A 90 -4.69 18.33 -1.66
C ALA A 90 -3.49 19.05 -1.03
N ILE A 91 -2.96 20.10 -1.69
CA ILE A 91 -1.89 20.94 -1.16
C ILE A 91 -2.40 21.86 -0.04
N ASP A 92 -3.62 22.36 -0.17
CA ASP A 92 -4.24 23.29 0.78
C ASP A 92 -4.80 22.61 2.06
N PHE A 93 -4.93 21.28 2.04
CA PHE A 93 -5.45 20.45 3.13
C PHE A 93 -4.43 20.21 4.25
#